data_AF-A0A6L8I6G7-F1
#
_entry.id   AF-A0A6L8I6G7-F1
#
_cell.length_a   1.000
_cell.length_b   1.000
_cell.length_c   1.000
_cell.angle_alpha   90.00
_cell.angle_beta   90.00
_cell.angle_gamma   90.00
#
_symmetry.space_group_name_H-M   'P 1'
#
loop_
_entity.id
_entity.type
_entity.pdbx_description
1 polymer ?
#
loop_
_entity_poly.entity_id
_entity_poly.type
_entity_poly.pdbx_seq_one_letter_code
_entity_poly.pdbx_strand_id
1 'polypeptide(L)'
;MSSEKSAIPRKGILTRFTPEDQGHVELPALAPHLQSRVVGEAQALLVSERFNTLLHGELHCNLLPLLDGQHTRDEIVARLEKAHLATDVLAAIGSLSAKGYVVSADHGMERSRAAYWSSLGASPRWAERQLSEACVAVEDDDGQLSRQLVEQGARVANRSPRLRAIVCDDFLASNLGEANRRQLEAGTPWILARPRGMEALFGPVFRADGHGPCWDCLAHRLRGHQEVHNFLRNVAGEKAAFTPFAIQPAVLEALYALIAAEIVKWLVLEDSAPLHECAIVMDVGTLAVSQHRVVRRPQCLACGNEASYRPDRSPRPLCLQPSPKAHRGSGGARSVAPEVTLAKYGHLVSPVSGVVTWLSRTSDENDSWLHVDWAGSNLGMRSRTLSSLRRSLRSKSAGKGSTREQSSVSALCEAIERHSGTCQGDEIRVRGRFADFIGDEEAIHPNDVQLFSDSQLDDATRINAKGHPYNIVPPRLDPDAEIDWTPVWSFT
;
A
#
# COMPACT_ATOMS: atom_id res chain seq x y z
N MET A 1 21.61 40.00 6.88
CA MET A 1 20.83 39.14 5.97
C MET A 1 19.93 38.27 6.83
N SER A 2 18.66 38.65 6.88
CA SER A 2 17.61 38.03 7.68
C SER A 2 17.32 36.62 7.20
N SER A 3 17.37 35.65 8.12
CA SER A 3 16.81 34.32 7.87
C SER A 3 15.28 34.44 7.83
N GLU A 4 14.70 34.44 6.64
CA GLU A 4 13.27 34.17 6.49
C GLU A 4 13.00 32.74 6.97
N LYS A 5 12.59 32.62 8.24
CA LYS A 5 11.86 31.45 8.71
C LYS A 5 10.52 31.49 7.99
N SER A 6 10.42 30.75 6.89
CA SER A 6 9.16 30.36 6.26
C SER A 6 8.29 29.70 7.33
N ALA A 7 7.41 30.49 7.95
CA ALA A 7 6.41 30.03 8.88
C ALA A 7 5.32 29.31 8.08
N ILE A 8 5.57 28.04 7.76
CA ILE A 8 4.50 27.11 7.42
C ILE A 8 3.52 27.19 8.60
N PRO A 9 2.23 27.50 8.40
CA PRO A 9 1.27 27.52 9.49
C PRO A 9 1.33 26.16 10.15
N ARG A 10 1.76 26.12 11.43
CA ARG A 10 1.85 24.87 12.18
C ARG A 10 0.44 24.31 12.28
N LYS A 11 0.13 23.34 11.42
CA LYS A 11 -1.06 22.49 11.52
C LYS A 11 -1.12 22.01 12.97
N GLY A 12 -2.26 22.19 13.64
CA GLY A 12 -2.43 21.77 15.03
C GLY A 12 -2.07 20.30 15.22
N ILE A 13 -1.76 19.91 16.46
CA ILE A 13 -1.38 18.52 16.76
C ILE A 13 -2.53 17.53 16.60
N LEU A 14 -3.77 18.04 16.51
CA LEU A 14 -4.96 17.26 16.18
C LEU A 14 -5.41 17.55 14.75
N THR A 15 -5.73 16.49 14.02
CA THR A 15 -6.26 16.52 12.64
C THR A 15 -7.74 16.12 12.58
N ARG A 16 -8.24 15.44 13.61
CA ARG A 16 -9.65 15.06 13.76
C ARG A 16 -10.20 15.60 15.06
N PHE A 17 -11.26 16.40 14.98
CA PHE A 17 -11.86 17.05 16.13
C PHE A 17 -13.29 17.45 15.80
N THR A 18 -14.12 17.66 16.82
CA THR A 18 -15.46 18.24 16.63
C THR A 18 -15.41 19.76 16.70
N PRO A 19 -16.45 20.47 16.25
CA PRO A 19 -16.51 21.93 16.40
C PRO A 19 -16.35 22.41 17.84
N GLU A 20 -16.82 21.63 18.82
CA GLU A 20 -16.73 21.93 20.25
C GLU A 20 -15.31 21.82 20.83
N ASP A 21 -14.39 21.19 20.09
CA ASP A 21 -12.97 21.12 20.45
C ASP A 21 -12.17 22.35 19.95
N GLN A 22 -12.80 23.29 19.25
CA GLN A 22 -12.13 24.41 18.58
C GLN A 22 -12.74 25.76 18.94
N GLY A 23 -11.88 26.77 19.10
CA GLY A 23 -12.29 28.15 19.36
C GLY A 23 -12.94 28.30 20.74
N HIS A 24 -14.26 28.19 20.81
CA HIS A 24 -15.07 28.37 22.00
C HIS A 24 -15.32 27.04 22.73
N VAL A 25 -14.27 26.48 23.31
CA VAL A 25 -14.36 25.26 24.12
C VAL A 25 -15.03 25.57 25.45
N GLU A 26 -16.22 25.02 25.69
CA GLU A 26 -17.04 25.33 26.88
C GLU A 26 -16.49 24.70 28.16
N LEU A 27 -16.00 23.45 28.08
CA LEU A 27 -15.35 22.74 29.17
C LEU A 27 -13.91 22.39 28.78
N PRO A 28 -12.98 23.36 28.85
CA PRO A 28 -11.64 23.21 28.29
C PRO A 28 -10.75 22.34 29.18
N ALA A 29 -10.11 21.35 28.55
CA ALA A 29 -9.04 20.56 29.14
C ALA A 29 -7.82 20.53 28.24
N LEU A 30 -6.64 20.37 28.83
CA LEU A 30 -5.46 20.02 28.08
C LEU A 30 -5.68 18.69 27.35
N ALA A 31 -5.26 18.60 26.08
CA ALA A 31 -5.37 17.36 25.30
C ALA A 31 -4.78 16.18 26.12
N PRO A 32 -5.50 15.06 26.29
CA PRO A 32 -5.20 14.10 27.37
C PRO A 32 -3.81 13.44 27.34
N HIS A 33 -3.15 13.42 26.18
CA HIS A 33 -1.77 12.93 26.01
C HIS A 33 -0.69 13.95 26.41
N LEU A 34 -1.06 15.21 26.62
CA LEU A 34 -0.16 16.26 27.05
C LEU A 34 -0.13 16.36 28.58
N GLN A 35 1.02 16.79 29.09
CA GLN A 35 1.19 17.26 30.45
C GLN A 35 1.76 18.67 30.41
N SER A 36 1.38 19.50 31.38
CA SER A 36 1.93 20.83 31.56
C SER A 36 2.91 20.87 32.74
N ARG A 37 4.01 21.63 32.58
CA ARG A 37 4.97 21.91 33.65
C ARG A 37 5.39 23.37 33.59
N VAL A 38 5.13 24.14 34.65
CA VAL A 38 5.68 25.49 34.80
C VAL A 38 7.15 25.36 35.19
N VAL A 39 8.05 26.02 34.46
CA VAL A 39 9.52 25.87 34.61
C VAL A 39 10.24 27.17 34.96
N GLY A 40 9.51 28.28 35.05
CA GLY A 40 10.00 29.59 35.46
C GLY A 40 8.83 30.55 35.70
N GLU A 41 9.12 31.83 35.89
CA GLU A 41 8.11 32.84 36.25
C GLU A 41 7.06 33.08 35.14
N ALA A 42 7.43 32.91 33.87
CA ALA A 42 6.54 33.15 32.72
C ALA A 42 6.74 32.11 31.60
N GLN A 43 7.10 30.87 31.97
CA GLN A 43 7.40 29.80 31.03
C GLN A 43 6.76 28.49 31.46
N ALA A 44 6.01 27.87 30.56
CA ALA A 44 5.41 26.56 30.75
C ALA A 44 5.71 25.63 29.58
N LEU A 45 6.09 24.40 29.87
CA LEU A 45 6.28 23.34 28.88
C LEU A 45 5.01 22.51 28.77
N LEU A 46 4.60 22.24 27.52
CA LEU A 46 3.70 21.14 27.19
C LEU A 46 4.56 19.98 26.72
N VAL A 47 4.37 18.82 27.32
CA VAL A 47 5.18 17.62 27.04
C VAL A 47 4.31 16.40 26.81
N SER A 48 4.77 15.54 25.91
CA SER A 48 4.27 14.19 25.66
C SER A 48 5.40 13.35 25.07
N GLU A 49 5.16 12.07 24.82
CA GLU A 49 6.17 11.19 24.22
C GLU A 49 6.64 11.67 22.83
N ARG A 50 5.78 12.34 22.05
CA ARG A 50 6.04 12.67 20.63
C ARG A 50 6.01 14.16 20.31
N PHE A 51 5.63 14.98 21.27
CA PHE A 51 5.45 16.42 21.08
C PHE A 51 5.82 17.20 22.32
N ASN A 52 6.66 18.22 22.14
CA ASN A 52 7.07 19.14 23.20
C ASN A 52 7.05 20.57 22.66
N THR A 53 6.51 21.51 23.44
CA THR A 53 6.58 22.94 23.10
C THR A 53 6.68 23.80 24.35
N LEU A 54 7.38 24.93 24.22
CA LEU A 54 7.43 25.98 25.23
C LEU A 54 6.33 27.01 24.96
N LEU A 55 5.59 27.36 26.00
CA LEU A 55 4.63 28.46 26.05
C LEU A 55 5.24 29.59 26.88
N HIS A 56 5.10 30.81 26.38
CA HIS A 56 5.62 32.02 27.02
C HIS A 56 4.47 32.88 27.54
N GLY A 57 4.66 33.46 28.73
CA GLY A 57 3.72 34.39 29.35
C GLY A 57 3.14 33.85 30.65
N GLU A 58 2.96 34.75 31.61
CA GLU A 58 2.36 34.47 32.90
C GLU A 58 0.91 33.96 32.76
N LEU A 59 0.16 34.48 31.78
CA LEU A 59 -1.18 34.00 31.44
C LEU A 59 -1.21 32.49 31.19
N HIS A 60 -0.27 31.94 30.43
CA HIS A 60 -0.22 30.50 30.18
C HIS A 60 0.12 29.71 31.44
N CYS A 61 1.00 30.24 32.30
CA CYS A 61 1.36 29.59 33.56
C CYS A 61 0.16 29.52 34.53
N ASN A 62 -0.67 30.57 34.56
CA ASN A 62 -1.87 30.61 35.39
C ASN A 62 -3.05 29.84 34.80
N LEU A 63 -3.14 29.76 33.46
CA LEU A 63 -4.22 29.08 32.75
C LEU A 63 -4.06 27.54 32.78
N LEU A 64 -2.86 27.01 32.54
CA LEU A 64 -2.63 25.57 32.38
C LEU A 64 -3.10 24.70 33.56
N PRO A 65 -2.93 25.10 34.84
CA PRO A 65 -3.47 24.33 35.96
C PRO A 65 -5.00 24.23 36.02
N LEU A 66 -5.70 25.18 35.37
CA LEU A 66 -7.17 25.23 35.32
C LEU A 66 -7.75 24.49 34.10
N LEU A 67 -6.89 24.05 33.16
CA LEU A 67 -7.27 23.25 31.99
C LEU A 67 -7.32 21.75 32.35
N ASP A 68 -8.04 21.43 33.42
CA ASP A 68 -8.21 20.09 33.97
C ASP A 68 -9.53 19.40 33.55
N GLY A 69 -10.38 20.13 32.82
CA GLY A 69 -11.71 19.66 32.39
C GLY A 69 -12.77 19.70 33.48
N GLN A 70 -12.48 20.29 34.64
CA GLN A 70 -13.43 20.40 35.77
C GLN A 70 -14.08 21.78 35.85
N HIS A 71 -13.58 22.74 35.09
CA HIS A 71 -14.00 24.13 35.13
C HIS A 71 -14.53 24.56 33.76
N THR A 72 -15.70 25.21 33.75
CA THR A 72 -16.19 25.81 32.51
C THR A 72 -15.31 26.98 32.10
N ARG A 73 -15.36 27.35 30.82
CA ARG A 73 -14.62 28.50 30.29
C ARG A 73 -14.88 29.78 31.10
N ASP A 74 -16.14 30.03 31.44
CA ASP A 74 -16.54 31.23 32.16
C ASP A 74 -16.08 31.19 33.63
N GLU A 75 -16.05 30.00 34.24
CA GLU A 75 -15.46 29.78 35.56
C GLU A 75 -13.93 29.97 35.59
N ILE A 76 -13.23 29.62 34.51
CA ILE A 76 -11.79 29.87 34.37
C ILE A 76 -11.53 31.37 34.25
N VAL A 77 -12.34 32.07 33.44
CA VAL A 77 -12.26 33.54 33.31
C VAL A 77 -12.47 34.20 34.68
N ALA A 78 -13.50 33.80 35.42
CA ALA A 78 -13.78 34.34 36.76
C ALA A 78 -12.62 34.09 37.75
N ARG A 79 -11.96 32.92 37.68
CA ARG A 79 -10.80 32.62 38.54
C ARG A 79 -9.56 33.47 38.21
N LEU A 80 -9.40 33.90 36.97
CA LEU A 80 -8.23 34.65 36.50
C LEU A 80 -8.44 36.16 36.40
N GLU A 81 -9.65 36.66 36.68
CA GLU A 81 -10.05 38.06 36.51
C GLU A 81 -9.16 39.07 37.24
N LYS A 82 -8.56 38.66 38.37
CA LYS A 82 -7.69 39.53 39.20
C LYS A 82 -6.32 39.78 38.56
N ALA A 83 -5.86 38.87 37.70
CA ALA A 83 -4.52 38.91 37.12
C ALA A 83 -4.54 39.18 35.61
N HIS A 84 -5.63 38.80 34.91
CA HIS A 84 -5.70 38.83 33.45
C HIS A 84 -7.06 39.34 32.97
N LEU A 85 -7.09 40.02 31.82
CA LEU A 85 -8.35 40.44 31.19
C LEU A 85 -9.10 39.21 30.65
N ALA A 86 -10.43 39.21 30.78
CA ALA A 86 -11.28 38.14 30.28
C ALA A 86 -11.06 37.85 28.78
N THR A 87 -10.88 38.89 27.98
CA THR A 87 -10.60 38.77 26.53
C THR A 87 -9.29 38.03 26.25
N ASP A 88 -8.27 38.22 27.09
CA ASP A 88 -6.96 37.60 26.91
C ASP A 88 -7.01 36.11 27.29
N VAL A 89 -7.73 35.77 28.37
CA VAL A 89 -7.97 34.38 28.77
C VAL A 89 -8.72 33.62 27.67
N LEU A 90 -9.79 34.21 27.14
CA LEU A 90 -10.58 33.62 26.05
C LEU A 90 -9.75 33.47 24.76
N ALA A 91 -8.96 34.48 24.41
CA ALA A 91 -8.06 34.42 23.25
C ALA A 91 -6.97 33.35 23.43
N ALA A 92 -6.45 33.18 24.65
CA ALA A 92 -5.48 32.13 24.96
C ALA A 92 -6.10 30.74 24.82
N ILE A 93 -7.29 30.49 25.36
CA ILE A 93 -8.01 29.21 25.19
C ILE A 93 -8.25 28.95 23.69
N GLY A 94 -8.74 29.94 22.95
CA GLY A 94 -8.95 29.82 21.50
C GLY A 94 -7.67 29.54 20.71
N SER A 95 -6.56 30.18 21.08
CA SER A 95 -5.24 29.95 20.45
C SER A 95 -4.67 28.57 20.75
N LEU A 96 -4.86 28.07 21.98
CA LEU A 96 -4.44 26.73 22.38
C LEU A 96 -5.31 25.65 21.73
N SER A 97 -6.63 25.85 21.63
CA SER A 97 -7.54 24.92 20.96
C SER A 97 -7.30 24.87 19.45
N ALA A 98 -7.07 26.02 18.79
CA ALA A 98 -6.67 26.10 17.38
C ALA A 98 -5.39 25.30 17.07
N LYS A 99 -4.50 25.16 18.04
CA LYS A 99 -3.27 24.35 17.93
C LYS A 99 -3.46 22.89 18.34
N GLY A 100 -4.65 22.51 18.84
CA GLY A 100 -4.98 21.18 19.35
C GLY A 100 -4.41 20.88 20.74
N TYR A 101 -3.96 21.89 21.48
CA TYR A 101 -3.43 21.70 22.84
C TYR A 101 -4.53 21.64 23.89
N VAL A 102 -5.68 22.28 23.60
CA VAL A 102 -6.87 22.26 24.44
C VAL A 102 -8.02 21.66 23.63
N VAL A 103 -8.81 20.81 24.26
CA VAL A 103 -9.99 20.14 23.69
C VAL A 103 -11.14 20.20 24.69
N SER A 104 -12.34 19.80 24.26
CA SER A 104 -13.46 19.64 25.17
C SER A 104 -13.25 18.41 26.07
N ALA A 105 -13.50 18.56 27.37
CA ALA A 105 -13.56 17.45 28.33
C ALA A 105 -14.92 16.74 28.34
N ASP A 106 -15.90 17.22 27.55
CA ASP A 106 -17.23 16.63 27.44
C ASP A 106 -17.19 15.37 26.55
N HIS A 107 -16.67 14.28 27.14
CA HIS A 107 -16.58 12.93 26.58
C HIS A 107 -16.59 11.86 27.70
N GLY A 108 -17.08 10.65 27.39
CA GLY A 108 -17.18 9.54 28.35
C GLY A 108 -15.92 8.66 28.47
N MET A 109 -14.85 8.97 27.74
CA MET A 109 -13.64 8.13 27.72
C MET A 109 -12.80 8.23 28.99
N GLU A 110 -12.30 7.08 29.46
CA GLU A 110 -11.24 7.00 30.47
C GLU A 110 -9.96 7.67 29.95
N ARG A 111 -9.19 8.29 30.86
CA ARG A 111 -8.06 9.16 30.54
C ARG A 111 -7.01 8.48 29.66
N SER A 112 -6.62 7.23 29.94
CA SER A 112 -5.61 6.53 29.13
C SER A 112 -6.11 6.26 27.70
N ARG A 113 -7.39 5.93 27.51
CA ARG A 113 -8.00 5.78 26.18
C ARG A 113 -8.11 7.12 25.45
N ALA A 114 -8.48 8.18 26.15
CA ALA A 114 -8.53 9.54 25.59
C ALA A 114 -7.13 10.03 25.17
N ALA A 115 -6.09 9.69 25.94
CA ALA A 115 -4.70 9.98 25.61
C ALA A 115 -4.22 9.20 24.39
N TYR A 116 -4.62 7.94 24.24
CA TYR A 116 -4.33 7.16 23.03
C TYR A 116 -4.85 7.86 21.76
N TRP A 117 -6.12 8.26 21.73
CA TRP A 117 -6.70 8.92 20.56
C TRP A 117 -6.06 10.27 20.26
N SER A 118 -5.85 11.09 21.28
CA SER A 118 -5.24 12.40 21.09
C SER A 118 -3.78 12.32 20.66
N SER A 119 -3.05 11.27 21.06
CA SER A 119 -1.70 10.96 20.54
C SER A 119 -1.68 10.56 19.06
N LEU A 120 -2.81 10.07 18.55
CA LEU A 120 -3.01 9.76 17.12
C LEU A 120 -3.56 10.94 16.32
N GLY A 121 -3.74 12.11 16.96
CA GLY A 121 -4.26 13.30 16.31
C GLY A 121 -5.79 13.40 16.29
N ALA A 122 -6.51 12.57 17.05
CA ALA A 122 -7.97 12.64 17.19
C ALA A 122 -8.40 13.12 18.57
N SER A 123 -9.29 14.11 18.65
CA SER A 123 -9.88 14.49 19.93
C SER A 123 -10.68 13.32 20.52
N PRO A 124 -10.77 13.20 21.86
CA PRO A 124 -11.52 12.11 22.48
C PRO A 124 -13.01 12.13 22.11
N ARG A 125 -13.61 13.33 22.04
CA ARG A 125 -15.02 13.52 21.64
C ARG A 125 -15.27 13.09 20.20
N TRP A 126 -14.35 13.40 19.29
CA TRP A 126 -14.41 12.90 17.91
C TRP A 126 -14.36 11.37 17.87
N ALA A 127 -13.39 10.76 18.57
CA ALA A 127 -13.25 9.31 18.60
C ALA A 127 -14.49 8.63 19.18
N GLU A 128 -15.05 9.15 20.27
CA GLU A 128 -16.26 8.61 20.92
C GLU A 128 -17.45 8.65 19.95
N ARG A 129 -17.64 9.79 19.29
CA ARG A 129 -18.68 9.94 18.27
C ARG A 129 -18.51 8.94 17.13
N GLN A 130 -17.33 8.86 16.53
CA GLN A 130 -17.07 7.93 15.42
C GLN A 130 -17.33 6.47 15.81
N LEU A 131 -16.92 6.06 17.01
CA LEU A 131 -17.10 4.68 17.47
C LEU A 131 -18.56 4.35 17.81
N SER A 132 -19.34 5.31 18.32
CA SER A 132 -20.77 5.13 18.60
C SER A 132 -21.63 5.04 17.32
N GLU A 133 -21.23 5.76 16.26
CA GLU A 133 -21.92 5.81 14.98
C GLU A 133 -21.51 4.68 14.04
N ALA A 134 -20.25 4.24 14.08
CA ALA A 134 -19.72 3.22 13.17
C ALA A 134 -20.12 1.79 13.55
N CYS A 135 -20.51 1.01 12.55
CA CYS A 135 -20.80 -0.41 12.68
C CYS A 135 -19.90 -1.23 11.76
N VAL A 136 -19.35 -2.33 12.28
CA VAL A 136 -18.54 -3.30 11.51
C VAL A 136 -19.33 -4.59 11.35
N ALA A 137 -19.43 -5.09 10.12
CA ALA A 137 -19.90 -6.46 9.87
C ALA A 137 -18.69 -7.38 9.79
N VAL A 138 -18.74 -8.54 10.44
CA VAL A 138 -17.65 -9.52 10.43
C VAL A 138 -18.14 -10.83 9.80
N GLU A 139 -17.42 -11.33 8.81
CA GLU A 139 -17.70 -12.59 8.12
C GLU A 139 -16.54 -13.59 8.32
N ASP A 140 -16.87 -14.88 8.26
CA ASP A 140 -15.92 -15.99 8.36
C ASP A 140 -15.04 -15.98 9.64
N ASP A 141 -15.56 -15.38 10.72
CA ASP A 141 -14.92 -15.26 12.03
C ASP A 141 -15.51 -16.26 13.04
N ASP A 142 -14.65 -16.92 13.82
CA ASP A 142 -15.01 -17.78 14.96
C ASP A 142 -15.47 -16.96 16.20
N GLY A 143 -15.80 -15.68 15.99
CA GLY A 143 -16.17 -14.69 17.00
C GLY A 143 -15.01 -13.99 17.70
N GLN A 144 -13.75 -14.27 17.33
CA GLN A 144 -12.58 -13.67 17.97
C GLN A 144 -12.41 -12.21 17.57
N LEU A 145 -12.47 -11.91 16.27
CA LEU A 145 -12.38 -10.54 15.78
C LEU A 145 -13.56 -9.70 16.27
N SER A 146 -14.76 -10.27 16.23
CA SER A 146 -15.98 -9.62 16.70
C SER A 146 -15.89 -9.22 18.18
N ARG A 147 -15.37 -10.11 19.04
CA ARG A 147 -15.16 -9.81 20.47
C ARG A 147 -14.16 -8.68 20.67
N GLN A 148 -13.02 -8.74 19.99
CA GLN A 148 -11.96 -7.73 20.10
C GLN A 148 -12.42 -6.35 19.63
N LEU A 149 -13.25 -6.26 18.58
CA LEU A 149 -13.85 -5.00 18.13
C LEU A 149 -14.77 -4.39 19.20
N VAL A 150 -15.60 -5.21 19.85
CA VAL A 150 -16.52 -4.77 20.92
C VAL A 150 -15.74 -4.31 22.16
N GLU A 151 -14.72 -5.07 22.58
CA GLU A 151 -13.86 -4.69 23.72
C GLU A 151 -13.17 -3.34 23.51
N GLN A 152 -12.89 -2.99 22.25
CA GLN A 152 -12.29 -1.71 21.87
C GLN A 152 -13.29 -0.58 21.60
N GLY A 153 -14.59 -0.87 21.74
CA GLY A 153 -15.68 0.11 21.69
C GLY A 153 -16.34 0.28 20.32
N ALA A 154 -16.01 -0.54 19.32
CA ALA A 154 -16.75 -0.56 18.06
C ALA A 154 -18.03 -1.40 18.16
N ARG A 155 -19.04 -1.05 17.36
CA ARG A 155 -20.27 -1.83 17.25
C ARG A 155 -20.13 -2.89 16.18
N VAL A 156 -20.53 -4.12 16.47
CA VAL A 156 -20.55 -5.22 15.50
C VAL A 156 -22.00 -5.57 15.15
N ALA A 157 -22.38 -5.39 13.89
CA ALA A 157 -23.67 -5.82 13.37
C ALA A 157 -23.65 -5.94 11.83
N ASN A 158 -24.54 -6.79 11.30
CA ASN A 158 -24.61 -7.06 9.86
C ASN A 158 -25.40 -6.02 9.06
N ARG A 159 -26.19 -5.17 9.72
CA ARG A 159 -27.06 -4.19 9.06
C ARG A 159 -26.32 -2.87 8.85
N SER A 160 -26.34 -2.37 7.62
CA SER A 160 -25.75 -1.08 7.20
C SER A 160 -24.34 -0.83 7.78
N PRO A 161 -23.39 -1.76 7.59
CA PRO A 161 -22.05 -1.60 8.14
C PRO A 161 -21.30 -0.47 7.43
N ARG A 162 -20.53 0.30 8.20
CA ARG A 162 -19.56 1.27 7.66
C ARG A 162 -18.34 0.55 7.06
N LEU A 163 -18.02 -0.63 7.58
CA LEU A 163 -16.92 -1.47 7.12
C LEU A 163 -17.31 -2.95 7.27
N ARG A 164 -16.97 -3.76 6.28
CA ARG A 164 -17.03 -5.22 6.39
C ARG A 164 -15.64 -5.81 6.58
N ALA A 165 -15.44 -6.63 7.60
CA ALA A 165 -14.21 -7.41 7.79
C ALA A 165 -14.48 -8.88 7.46
N ILE A 166 -13.59 -9.50 6.67
CA ILE A 166 -13.65 -10.93 6.38
C ILE A 166 -12.37 -11.58 6.90
N VAL A 167 -12.52 -12.56 7.79
CA VAL A 167 -11.39 -13.38 8.26
C VAL A 167 -11.18 -14.52 7.26
N CYS A 168 -9.95 -14.74 6.82
CA CYS A 168 -9.65 -15.74 5.79
C CYS A 168 -8.31 -16.43 6.03
N ASP A 169 -8.15 -17.62 5.45
CA ASP A 169 -6.88 -18.37 5.49
C ASP A 169 -5.98 -18.06 4.29
N ASP A 170 -6.53 -17.53 3.21
CA ASP A 170 -5.81 -17.15 2.00
C ASP A 170 -6.43 -15.90 1.36
N PHE A 171 -5.59 -14.90 1.08
CA PHE A 171 -5.98 -13.67 0.38
C PHE A 171 -6.33 -13.89 -1.10
N LEU A 172 -6.08 -15.09 -1.62
CA LEU A 172 -6.44 -15.52 -2.97
C LEU A 172 -7.56 -16.57 -3.00
N ALA A 173 -8.26 -16.79 -1.88
CA ALA A 173 -9.39 -17.72 -1.82
C ALA A 173 -10.43 -17.41 -2.91
N SER A 174 -10.99 -18.46 -3.51
CA SER A 174 -11.83 -18.37 -4.72
C SER A 174 -13.15 -17.62 -4.50
N ASN A 175 -13.69 -17.63 -3.28
CA ASN A 175 -14.89 -16.89 -2.89
C ASN A 175 -14.69 -15.37 -2.84
N LEU A 176 -13.44 -14.88 -2.75
CA LEU A 176 -13.14 -13.46 -2.57
C LEU A 176 -13.42 -12.62 -3.83
N GLY A 177 -13.41 -13.22 -5.03
CA GLY A 177 -13.82 -12.52 -6.25
C GLY A 177 -15.30 -12.13 -6.21
N GLU A 178 -16.14 -13.01 -5.69
CA GLU A 178 -17.57 -12.73 -5.51
C GLU A 178 -17.82 -11.76 -4.36
N ALA A 179 -17.05 -11.85 -3.27
CA ALA A 179 -17.08 -10.84 -2.22
C ALA A 179 -16.71 -9.45 -2.77
N ASN A 180 -15.65 -9.35 -3.57
CA ASN A 180 -15.24 -8.10 -4.20
C ASN A 180 -16.36 -7.49 -5.06
N ARG A 181 -17.01 -8.30 -5.91
CA ARG A 181 -18.12 -7.86 -6.77
C ARG A 181 -19.28 -7.29 -5.96
N ARG A 182 -19.75 -8.06 -4.95
CA ARG A 182 -20.85 -7.65 -4.06
C ARG A 182 -20.55 -6.32 -3.36
N GLN A 183 -19.32 -6.12 -2.91
CA GLN A 183 -18.93 -4.90 -2.19
C GLN A 183 -18.78 -3.69 -3.11
N LEU A 184 -18.32 -3.88 -4.34
CA LEU A 184 -18.31 -2.84 -5.38
C LEU A 184 -19.75 -2.41 -5.72
N GLU A 185 -20.68 -3.36 -5.90
CA GLU A 185 -22.10 -3.08 -6.17
C GLU A 185 -22.79 -2.39 -4.98
N ALA A 186 -22.49 -2.81 -3.75
CA ALA A 186 -23.07 -2.26 -2.53
C ALA A 186 -22.46 -0.93 -2.07
N GLY A 187 -21.37 -0.46 -2.69
CA GLY A 187 -20.68 0.76 -2.25
C GLY A 187 -20.10 0.68 -0.83
N THR A 188 -19.90 -0.53 -0.30
CA THR A 188 -19.50 -0.74 1.11
C THR A 188 -18.00 -1.05 1.21
N PRO A 189 -17.20 -0.24 1.94
CA PRO A 189 -15.80 -0.54 2.20
C PRO A 189 -15.61 -1.87 2.92
N TRP A 190 -14.50 -2.57 2.63
CA TRP A 190 -14.23 -3.85 3.28
C TRP A 190 -12.73 -4.14 3.43
N ILE A 191 -12.40 -5.06 4.33
CA ILE A 191 -11.03 -5.45 4.69
C ILE A 191 -10.92 -6.97 4.82
N LEU A 192 -9.75 -7.50 4.48
CA LEU A 192 -9.36 -8.88 4.75
C LEU A 192 -8.43 -8.96 5.96
N ALA A 193 -8.56 -10.03 6.73
CA ALA A 193 -7.65 -10.38 7.81
C ALA A 193 -7.29 -11.86 7.75
N ARG A 194 -6.00 -12.17 7.65
CA ARG A 194 -5.44 -13.51 7.81
C ARG A 194 -4.52 -13.49 9.04
N PRO A 195 -5.04 -13.81 10.23
CA PRO A 195 -4.28 -13.77 11.48
C PRO A 195 -3.44 -15.05 11.71
N ARG A 196 -3.67 -16.12 10.93
CA ARG A 196 -2.96 -17.40 11.05
C ARG A 196 -1.67 -17.42 10.23
N GLY A 197 -0.71 -18.26 10.64
CA GLY A 197 0.60 -18.42 10.01
C GLY A 197 1.72 -17.64 10.71
N MET A 198 2.95 -17.75 10.18
CA MET A 198 4.11 -17.00 10.69
C MET A 198 4.08 -15.53 10.28
N GLU A 199 3.37 -15.20 9.21
CA GLU A 199 3.15 -13.84 8.75
C GLU A 199 1.65 -13.58 8.75
N ALA A 200 1.18 -12.78 9.70
CA ALA A 200 -0.18 -12.27 9.66
C ALA A 200 -0.29 -11.19 8.57
N LEU A 201 -1.39 -11.19 7.81
CA LEU A 201 -1.63 -10.23 6.73
C LEU A 201 -3.05 -9.67 6.87
N PHE A 202 -3.18 -8.35 6.94
CA PHE A 202 -4.47 -7.68 7.04
C PHE A 202 -4.45 -6.33 6.33
N GLY A 203 -5.61 -5.86 5.88
CA GLY A 203 -5.67 -4.67 5.03
C GLY A 203 -5.39 -4.94 3.54
N PRO A 204 -5.43 -3.90 2.71
CA PRO A 204 -5.93 -2.56 3.03
C PRO A 204 -7.45 -2.59 3.23
N VAL A 205 -8.03 -1.44 3.55
CA VAL A 205 -9.46 -1.21 3.34
C VAL A 205 -9.69 -0.96 1.84
N PHE A 206 -10.35 -1.92 1.18
CA PHE A 206 -10.80 -1.79 -0.20
C PHE A 206 -11.98 -0.82 -0.26
N ARG A 207 -11.83 0.27 -1.00
CA ARG A 207 -12.88 1.27 -1.18
C ARG A 207 -13.76 0.89 -2.36
N ALA A 208 -15.07 0.90 -2.14
CA ALA A 208 -16.06 0.67 -3.18
C ALA A 208 -16.44 1.95 -3.96
N ASP A 209 -15.82 3.08 -3.62
CA ASP A 209 -16.06 4.41 -4.23
C ASP A 209 -15.45 4.59 -5.63
N GLY A 210 -14.79 3.58 -6.18
CA GLY A 210 -14.12 3.63 -7.49
C GLY A 210 -12.80 4.42 -7.51
N HIS A 211 -12.45 5.11 -6.43
CA HIS A 211 -11.21 5.87 -6.30
C HIS A 211 -10.07 5.04 -5.68
N GLY A 212 -10.39 3.98 -4.92
CA GLY A 212 -9.41 3.07 -4.30
C GLY A 212 -9.14 1.79 -5.09
N PRO A 213 -8.10 1.01 -4.71
CA PRO A 213 -7.95 -0.35 -5.21
C PRO A 213 -9.09 -1.24 -4.72
N CYS A 214 -9.56 -2.13 -5.59
CA CYS A 214 -10.40 -3.26 -5.18
C CYS A 214 -9.52 -4.48 -4.86
N TRP A 215 -10.13 -5.57 -4.37
CA TRP A 215 -9.38 -6.81 -4.10
C TRP A 215 -8.67 -7.37 -5.33
N ASP A 216 -9.29 -7.33 -6.51
CA ASP A 216 -8.65 -7.82 -7.75
C ASP A 216 -7.37 -7.05 -8.12
N CYS A 217 -7.23 -5.80 -7.69
CA CYS A 217 -5.99 -5.05 -7.85
C CYS A 217 -4.86 -5.68 -7.03
N LEU A 218 -5.12 -6.05 -5.77
CA LEU A 218 -4.16 -6.72 -4.90
C LEU A 218 -3.93 -8.17 -5.32
N ALA A 219 -5.01 -8.92 -5.58
CA ALA A 219 -4.96 -10.33 -5.94
C ALA A 219 -4.13 -10.55 -7.22
N HIS A 220 -4.21 -9.64 -8.19
CA HIS A 220 -3.35 -9.68 -9.38
C HIS A 220 -1.86 -9.64 -9.03
N ARG A 221 -1.45 -8.81 -8.06
CA ARG A 221 -0.05 -8.71 -7.61
C ARG A 221 0.38 -9.96 -6.84
N LEU A 222 -0.44 -10.41 -5.90
CA LEU A 222 -0.20 -11.62 -5.11
C LEU A 222 -0.04 -12.87 -5.98
N ARG A 223 -0.90 -13.07 -6.99
CA ARG A 223 -0.79 -14.19 -7.93
C ARG A 223 0.55 -14.19 -8.69
N GLY A 224 1.07 -13.01 -9.01
CA GLY A 224 2.37 -12.84 -9.66
C GLY A 224 3.56 -13.30 -8.81
N HIS A 225 3.42 -13.25 -7.48
CA HIS A 225 4.48 -13.64 -6.53
C HIS A 225 4.43 -15.12 -6.13
N GLN A 226 3.41 -15.85 -6.56
CA GLN A 226 3.14 -17.23 -6.19
C GLN A 226 3.71 -18.26 -7.20
N GLU A 227 4.91 -18.05 -7.76
CA GLU A 227 5.48 -18.95 -8.78
C GLU A 227 5.44 -20.44 -8.39
N VAL A 228 5.89 -20.76 -7.17
CA VAL A 228 5.91 -22.14 -6.66
C VAL A 228 4.49 -22.68 -6.47
N HIS A 229 3.57 -21.89 -5.92
CA HIS A 229 2.19 -22.32 -5.71
C HIS A 229 1.46 -22.50 -7.05
N ASN A 230 1.70 -21.62 -8.04
CA ASN A 230 1.20 -21.77 -9.40
C ASN A 230 1.70 -23.07 -10.03
N PHE A 231 2.99 -23.41 -9.84
CA PHE A 231 3.52 -24.69 -10.29
C PHE A 231 2.82 -25.88 -9.61
N LEU A 232 2.64 -25.84 -8.28
CA LEU A 232 1.95 -26.90 -7.53
C LEU A 232 0.49 -27.06 -8.00
N ARG A 233 -0.22 -25.96 -8.20
CA ARG A 233 -1.59 -25.97 -8.74
C ARG A 233 -1.66 -26.62 -10.13
N ASN A 234 -0.71 -26.31 -11.00
CA ASN A 234 -0.66 -26.88 -12.35
C ASN A 234 -0.39 -28.38 -12.35
N VAL A 235 0.41 -28.89 -11.41
CA VAL A 235 0.81 -30.31 -11.37
C VAL A 235 -0.16 -31.17 -10.56
N ALA A 236 -0.75 -30.63 -9.49
CA ALA A 236 -1.50 -31.41 -8.49
C ALA A 236 -2.85 -30.78 -8.09
N GLY A 237 -3.30 -29.73 -8.76
CA GLY A 237 -4.57 -29.05 -8.54
C GLY A 237 -4.57 -28.07 -7.35
N GLU A 238 -5.70 -27.40 -7.14
CA GLU A 238 -5.83 -26.29 -6.17
C GLU A 238 -5.42 -26.64 -4.73
N LYS A 239 -5.75 -27.85 -4.27
CA LYS A 239 -5.44 -28.30 -2.91
C LYS A 239 -3.94 -28.50 -2.64
N ALA A 240 -3.10 -28.48 -3.67
CA ALA A 240 -1.66 -28.63 -3.53
C ALA A 240 -0.95 -27.32 -3.16
N ALA A 241 -1.62 -26.17 -3.29
CA ALA A 241 -1.05 -24.90 -2.85
C ALA A 241 -0.91 -24.87 -1.31
N PHE A 242 0.23 -24.37 -0.83
CA PHE A 242 0.44 -24.21 0.61
C PHE A 242 -0.43 -23.08 1.16
N THR A 243 -1.15 -23.37 2.25
CA THR A 243 -1.88 -22.40 3.07
C THR A 243 -1.19 -22.28 4.43
N PRO A 244 -0.92 -21.06 4.93
CA PRO A 244 -0.33 -20.87 6.24
C PRO A 244 -1.19 -21.46 7.37
N PHE A 245 -0.61 -22.35 8.19
CA PHE A 245 -1.35 -23.06 9.25
C PHE A 245 -0.70 -22.99 10.64
N ALA A 246 0.49 -22.39 10.77
CA ALA A 246 1.18 -22.26 12.05
C ALA A 246 0.36 -21.38 13.01
N ILE A 247 0.14 -21.87 14.24
CA ILE A 247 -0.68 -21.20 15.26
C ILE A 247 -0.02 -21.37 16.62
N GLN A 248 0.11 -20.26 17.34
CA GLN A 248 0.34 -20.24 18.78
C GLN A 248 -0.80 -19.46 19.44
N PRO A 249 -1.65 -20.05 20.32
CA PRO A 249 -2.90 -19.43 20.76
C PRO A 249 -2.77 -18.02 21.33
N ALA A 250 -1.77 -17.78 22.20
CA ALA A 250 -1.53 -16.46 22.77
C ALA A 250 -1.13 -15.40 21.73
N VAL A 251 -0.37 -15.81 20.71
CA VAL A 251 0.02 -14.94 19.59
C VAL A 251 -1.20 -14.64 18.72
N LEU A 252 -2.04 -15.64 18.46
CA LEU A 252 -3.26 -15.48 17.67
C LEU A 252 -4.23 -14.49 18.32
N GLU A 253 -4.48 -14.61 19.63
CA GLU A 253 -5.31 -13.66 20.39
C GLU A 253 -4.74 -12.22 20.32
N ALA A 254 -3.42 -12.07 20.48
CA ALA A 254 -2.76 -10.77 20.36
C ALA A 254 -2.89 -10.18 18.94
N LEU A 255 -2.80 -11.02 17.90
CA LEU A 255 -3.00 -10.60 16.51
C LEU A 255 -4.43 -10.15 16.26
N TYR A 256 -5.44 -10.86 16.75
CA TYR A 256 -6.83 -10.40 16.64
C TYR A 256 -7.06 -9.07 17.36
N ALA A 257 -6.52 -8.91 18.56
CA ALA A 257 -6.59 -7.64 19.29
C ALA A 257 -5.92 -6.50 18.51
N LEU A 258 -4.76 -6.73 17.90
CA LEU A 258 -4.06 -5.76 17.07
C LEU A 258 -4.82 -5.43 15.78
N ILE A 259 -5.34 -6.43 15.08
CA ILE A 259 -6.14 -6.24 13.86
C ILE A 259 -7.40 -5.43 14.18
N ALA A 260 -8.10 -5.76 15.26
CA ALA A 260 -9.23 -4.99 15.74
C ALA A 260 -8.83 -3.53 16.04
N ALA A 261 -7.67 -3.31 16.68
CA ALA A 261 -7.17 -1.96 16.98
C ALA A 261 -6.88 -1.15 15.72
N GLU A 262 -6.30 -1.75 14.69
CA GLU A 262 -6.08 -1.05 13.42
C GLU A 262 -7.40 -0.77 12.69
N ILE A 263 -8.39 -1.67 12.75
CA ILE A 263 -9.73 -1.43 12.21
C ILE A 263 -10.42 -0.26 12.94
N VAL A 264 -10.44 -0.28 14.27
CA VAL A 264 -11.02 0.79 15.12
C VAL A 264 -10.31 2.12 14.85
N LYS A 265 -8.98 2.09 14.69
CA LYS A 265 -8.20 3.26 14.30
C LYS A 265 -8.61 3.80 12.93
N TRP A 266 -8.87 2.93 11.95
CA TRP A 266 -9.39 3.36 10.64
C TRP A 266 -10.79 3.97 10.74
N LEU A 267 -11.68 3.46 11.60
CA LEU A 267 -13.00 4.06 11.81
C LEU A 267 -12.92 5.51 12.35
N VAL A 268 -11.91 5.80 13.16
CA VAL A 268 -11.72 7.12 13.78
C VAL A 268 -10.91 8.07 12.88
N LEU A 269 -9.85 7.58 12.24
CA LEU A 269 -8.90 8.42 11.49
C LEU A 269 -9.14 8.45 9.98
N GLU A 270 -9.86 7.47 9.44
CA GLU A 270 -10.15 7.27 8.02
C GLU A 270 -8.86 7.27 7.16
N ASP A 271 -8.69 8.23 6.26
CA ASP A 271 -7.57 8.35 5.32
C ASP A 271 -6.20 8.56 5.99
N SER A 272 -6.19 8.92 7.27
CA SER A 272 -4.98 9.09 8.06
C SER A 272 -4.51 7.78 8.72
N ALA A 273 -5.33 6.72 8.70
CA ALA A 273 -4.93 5.41 9.19
C ALA A 273 -4.13 4.63 8.13
N PRO A 274 -3.05 3.91 8.51
CA PRO A 274 -2.26 3.13 7.56
C PRO A 274 -3.05 2.12 6.73
N LEU A 275 -4.06 1.48 7.34
CA LEU A 275 -4.94 0.52 6.65
C LEU A 275 -5.75 1.13 5.50
N HIS A 276 -5.85 2.46 5.40
CA HIS A 276 -6.61 3.09 4.33
C HIS A 276 -6.07 2.76 2.94
N GLU A 277 -4.74 2.60 2.81
CA GLU A 277 -4.11 2.27 1.53
C GLU A 277 -3.09 1.13 1.60
N CYS A 278 -2.70 0.68 2.79
CA CYS A 278 -1.69 -0.37 2.97
C CYS A 278 -2.29 -1.69 3.46
N ALA A 279 -1.83 -2.78 2.86
CA ALA A 279 -1.83 -4.07 3.52
C ALA A 279 -0.65 -4.11 4.52
N ILE A 280 -0.86 -4.70 5.69
CA ILE A 280 0.13 -4.80 6.75
C ILE A 280 0.50 -6.27 6.92
N VAL A 281 1.80 -6.55 6.89
CA VAL A 281 2.36 -7.86 7.24
C VAL A 281 3.06 -7.75 8.59
N MET A 282 2.72 -8.67 9.49
CA MET A 282 3.42 -8.85 10.76
C MET A 282 4.03 -10.24 10.82
N ASP A 283 5.36 -10.31 10.80
CA ASP A 283 6.11 -11.54 11.02
C ASP A 283 6.22 -11.79 12.53
N VAL A 284 5.59 -12.85 13.02
CA VAL A 284 5.58 -13.17 14.46
C VAL A 284 6.86 -13.85 14.94
N GLY A 285 7.70 -14.33 14.03
CA GLY A 285 9.01 -14.91 14.35
C GLY A 285 10.08 -13.83 14.55
N THR A 286 10.04 -12.76 13.76
CA THR A 286 11.02 -11.66 13.82
C THR A 286 10.48 -10.38 14.48
N LEU A 287 9.17 -10.30 14.71
CA LEU A 287 8.44 -9.08 15.11
C LEU A 287 8.53 -7.94 14.09
N ALA A 288 8.93 -8.23 12.85
CA ALA A 288 8.98 -7.25 11.79
C ALA A 288 7.56 -6.89 11.33
N VAL A 289 7.30 -5.59 11.16
CA VAL A 289 6.07 -5.06 10.58
C VAL A 289 6.42 -4.33 9.29
N SER A 290 5.72 -4.66 8.21
CA SER A 290 5.89 -4.01 6.91
C SER A 290 4.55 -3.54 6.35
N GLN A 291 4.58 -2.41 5.63
CA GLN A 291 3.42 -1.79 5.02
C GLN A 291 3.54 -1.83 3.50
N HIS A 292 2.51 -2.35 2.86
CA HIS A 292 2.47 -2.61 1.44
C HIS A 292 1.34 -1.80 0.81
N ARG A 293 1.68 -0.62 0.30
CA ARG A 293 0.71 0.26 -0.37
C ARG A 293 0.09 -0.45 -1.56
N VAL A 294 -1.23 -0.52 -1.60
CA VAL A 294 -2.00 -1.13 -2.68
C VAL A 294 -2.48 -0.04 -3.62
N VAL A 295 -2.21 -0.22 -4.92
CA VAL A 295 -2.52 0.78 -5.94
C VAL A 295 -3.64 0.26 -6.83
N ARG A 296 -4.62 1.12 -7.11
CA ARG A 296 -5.67 0.83 -8.10
C ARG A 296 -5.03 0.63 -9.47
N ARG A 297 -5.29 -0.51 -10.11
CA ARG A 297 -4.85 -0.78 -11.49
C ARG A 297 -5.87 -0.13 -12.44
N PRO A 298 -5.48 0.86 -13.29
CA PRO A 298 -6.40 1.47 -14.25
C PRO A 298 -7.06 0.45 -15.18
N GLN A 299 -6.35 -0.63 -15.51
CA GLN A 299 -6.79 -1.74 -16.35
C GLN A 299 -7.36 -2.93 -15.55
N CYS A 300 -7.78 -2.73 -14.29
CA CYS A 300 -8.47 -3.77 -13.52
C CYS A 300 -9.81 -4.15 -14.18
N LEU A 301 -10.07 -5.45 -14.39
CA LEU A 301 -11.34 -5.93 -14.94
C LEU A 301 -12.53 -5.70 -14.01
N ALA A 302 -12.31 -5.55 -12.70
CA ALA A 302 -13.38 -5.38 -11.71
C ALA A 302 -13.69 -3.91 -11.39
N CYS A 303 -12.67 -3.06 -11.22
CA CYS A 303 -12.88 -1.65 -10.83
C CYS A 303 -12.21 -0.62 -11.75
N GLY A 304 -11.56 -1.07 -12.83
CA GLY A 304 -10.80 -0.24 -13.75
C GLY A 304 -11.66 0.40 -14.86
N ASN A 305 -10.99 0.90 -15.89
CA ASN A 305 -11.62 1.45 -17.09
C ASN A 305 -11.51 0.42 -18.22
N GLU A 306 -12.65 0.07 -18.80
CA GLU A 306 -12.77 -0.86 -19.93
C GLU A 306 -11.88 -0.48 -21.12
N ALA A 307 -11.76 0.81 -21.42
CA ALA A 307 -10.89 1.32 -22.49
C ALA A 307 -9.39 1.02 -22.26
N SER A 308 -9.01 0.60 -21.05
CA SER A 308 -7.62 0.29 -20.68
C SER A 308 -7.28 -1.20 -20.76
N TYR A 309 -8.28 -2.09 -20.83
CA TYR A 309 -8.03 -3.54 -20.87
C TYR A 309 -8.64 -4.26 -22.07
N ARG A 310 -9.57 -3.63 -22.79
CA ARG A 310 -10.15 -4.20 -24.02
C ARG A 310 -9.06 -4.58 -25.02
N PRO A 311 -9.04 -5.82 -25.54
CA PRO A 311 -8.08 -6.25 -26.56
C PRO A 311 -8.29 -5.57 -27.92
N ASP A 312 -9.53 -5.20 -28.25
CA ASP A 312 -9.92 -4.54 -29.51
C ASP A 312 -9.74 -3.01 -29.47
N ARG A 313 -9.17 -2.45 -28.39
CA ARG A 313 -8.92 -1.02 -28.30
C ARG A 313 -7.90 -0.56 -29.34
N SER A 314 -8.08 0.65 -29.86
CA SER A 314 -7.10 1.23 -30.77
C SER A 314 -5.76 1.50 -30.06
N PRO A 315 -4.61 1.22 -30.69
CA PRO A 315 -3.32 1.62 -30.15
C PRO A 315 -3.23 3.15 -30.08
N ARG A 316 -2.57 3.67 -29.06
CA ARG A 316 -2.27 5.10 -28.98
C ARG A 316 -1.05 5.42 -29.84
N PRO A 317 -1.07 6.49 -30.65
CA PRO A 317 0.06 6.85 -31.49
C PRO A 317 1.28 7.16 -30.60
N LEU A 318 2.46 6.75 -31.07
CA LEU A 318 3.70 6.94 -30.33
C LEU A 318 4.22 8.37 -30.55
N CYS A 319 4.05 9.22 -29.54
CA CYS A 319 4.51 10.61 -29.58
C CYS A 319 5.94 10.72 -29.02
N LEU A 320 6.96 10.63 -29.88
CA LEU A 320 8.34 10.88 -29.49
C LEU A 320 8.57 12.36 -29.17
N GLN A 321 9.33 12.63 -28.12
CA GLN A 321 9.72 13.97 -27.70
C GLN A 321 11.24 14.01 -27.46
N PRO A 322 11.90 15.17 -27.66
CA PRO A 322 13.31 15.32 -27.32
C PRO A 322 13.58 14.94 -25.85
N SER A 323 14.59 14.10 -25.60
CA SER A 323 15.00 13.69 -24.25
C SER A 323 16.50 13.98 -24.05
N PRO A 324 16.85 15.18 -23.52
CA PRO A 324 18.24 15.56 -23.27
C PRO A 324 18.95 14.58 -22.33
N LYS A 325 20.17 14.19 -22.71
CA LYS A 325 20.99 13.23 -21.97
C LYS A 325 21.86 13.95 -20.93
N ALA A 326 21.27 14.27 -19.79
CA ALA A 326 21.94 15.00 -18.70
C ALA A 326 22.93 14.13 -17.90
N HIS A 327 22.74 12.81 -17.86
CA HIS A 327 23.57 11.90 -17.08
C HIS A 327 24.25 10.88 -17.97
N ARG A 328 25.57 10.72 -17.82
CA ARG A 328 26.39 9.77 -18.58
C ARG A 328 27.26 8.98 -17.60
N GLY A 329 27.32 7.67 -17.82
CA GLY A 329 28.16 6.77 -17.03
C GLY A 329 28.44 5.49 -17.79
N SER A 330 29.05 4.51 -17.12
CA SER A 330 29.42 3.21 -17.70
C SER A 330 28.23 2.47 -18.35
N GLY A 331 27.04 2.56 -17.75
CA GLY A 331 25.77 1.99 -18.26
C GLY A 331 25.07 2.79 -19.36
N GLY A 332 25.75 3.79 -19.95
CA GLY A 332 25.25 4.61 -21.04
C GLY A 332 24.75 5.99 -20.61
N ALA A 333 23.91 6.61 -21.45
CA ALA A 333 23.36 7.93 -21.22
C ALA A 333 21.87 7.86 -20.83
N ARG A 334 21.47 8.69 -19.86
CA ARG A 334 20.11 8.78 -19.34
C ARG A 334 19.71 10.26 -19.16
N SER A 335 18.41 10.52 -19.15
CA SER A 335 17.84 11.85 -18.92
C SER A 335 17.71 12.21 -17.44
N VAL A 336 17.68 11.19 -16.55
CA VAL A 336 17.54 11.35 -15.10
C VAL A 336 18.59 10.51 -14.36
N ALA A 337 18.95 10.96 -13.16
CA ALA A 337 19.87 10.26 -12.28
C ALA A 337 19.24 8.95 -11.73
N PRO A 338 20.05 7.94 -11.39
CA PRO A 338 19.54 6.67 -10.84
C PRO A 338 18.78 6.88 -9.53
N GLU A 339 19.23 7.75 -8.62
CA GLU A 339 18.60 8.00 -7.31
C GLU A 339 17.16 8.51 -7.47
N VAL A 340 16.94 9.37 -8.47
CA VAL A 340 15.61 9.90 -8.80
C VAL A 340 14.69 8.79 -9.32
N THR A 341 15.22 7.88 -10.12
CA THR A 341 14.48 6.71 -10.63
C THR A 341 14.13 5.76 -9.49
N LEU A 342 15.08 5.47 -8.61
CA LEU A 342 14.88 4.60 -7.45
C LEU A 342 13.84 5.19 -6.48
N ALA A 343 13.94 6.49 -6.16
CA ALA A 343 12.96 7.16 -5.31
C ALA A 343 11.55 7.13 -5.91
N LYS A 344 11.43 7.31 -7.23
CA LYS A 344 10.14 7.29 -7.94
C LYS A 344 9.49 5.91 -7.97
N TYR A 345 10.27 4.85 -8.22
CA TYR A 345 9.74 3.50 -8.48
C TYR A 345 9.99 2.49 -7.36
N GLY A 346 10.68 2.86 -6.28
CA GLY A 346 10.99 1.97 -5.16
C GLY A 346 9.77 1.36 -4.49
N HIS A 347 8.63 2.05 -4.52
CA HIS A 347 7.34 1.54 -4.02
C HIS A 347 6.84 0.29 -4.77
N LEU A 348 7.41 -0.03 -5.93
CA LEU A 348 7.10 -1.25 -6.69
C LEU A 348 7.82 -2.49 -6.15
N VAL A 349 8.77 -2.31 -5.23
CA VAL A 349 9.42 -3.39 -4.48
C VAL A 349 8.56 -3.73 -3.26
N SER A 350 7.76 -4.78 -3.38
CA SER A 350 6.88 -5.26 -2.32
C SER A 350 6.44 -6.69 -2.63
N PRO A 351 6.61 -7.66 -1.70
CA PRO A 351 6.19 -9.04 -1.89
C PRO A 351 4.67 -9.24 -1.85
N VAL A 352 3.91 -8.20 -1.48
CA VAL A 352 2.44 -8.24 -1.37
C VAL A 352 1.80 -7.46 -2.52
N SER A 353 2.17 -6.20 -2.69
CA SER A 353 1.48 -5.25 -3.59
C SER A 353 2.34 -4.76 -4.76
N GLY A 354 3.64 -5.06 -4.74
CA GLY A 354 4.61 -4.64 -5.74
C GLY A 354 4.62 -5.53 -6.98
N VAL A 355 5.41 -5.16 -7.98
CA VAL A 355 5.74 -6.02 -9.13
C VAL A 355 7.08 -6.71 -8.97
N VAL A 356 7.90 -6.24 -8.03
CA VAL A 356 9.18 -6.81 -7.66
C VAL A 356 9.08 -7.27 -6.21
N THR A 357 9.37 -8.54 -5.92
CA THR A 357 9.22 -9.11 -4.56
C THR A 357 10.21 -8.53 -3.55
N TRP A 358 11.45 -8.32 -3.98
CA TRP A 358 12.54 -7.79 -3.16
C TRP A 358 13.64 -7.25 -4.08
N LEU A 359 14.51 -6.38 -3.55
CA LEU A 359 15.68 -5.83 -4.20
C LEU A 359 16.83 -5.86 -3.17
N SER A 360 17.93 -6.51 -3.50
CA SER A 360 19.07 -6.61 -2.58
C SER A 360 20.39 -6.73 -3.32
N ARG A 361 21.44 -6.19 -2.70
CA ARG A 361 22.82 -6.33 -3.16
C ARG A 361 23.33 -7.74 -2.91
N THR A 362 24.11 -8.26 -3.85
CA THR A 362 24.71 -9.61 -3.75
C THR A 362 26.23 -9.61 -3.69
N SER A 363 26.88 -8.58 -4.23
CA SER A 363 28.30 -8.30 -4.00
C SER A 363 28.55 -7.82 -2.57
N ASP A 364 29.75 -8.05 -2.03
CA ASP A 364 30.17 -7.56 -0.71
C ASP A 364 29.88 -6.04 -0.57
N GLU A 365 29.38 -5.64 0.60
CA GLU A 365 29.09 -4.24 0.92
C GLU A 365 30.36 -3.38 0.96
N ASN A 366 31.52 -3.99 1.23
CA ASN A 366 32.81 -3.31 1.26
C ASN A 366 33.50 -3.27 -0.12
N ASP A 367 32.96 -3.97 -1.12
CA ASP A 367 33.51 -3.94 -2.48
C ASP A 367 33.18 -2.60 -3.16
N SER A 368 34.24 -1.84 -3.45
CA SER A 368 34.18 -0.53 -4.11
C SER A 368 34.18 -0.61 -5.63
N TRP A 369 34.36 -1.80 -6.22
CA TRP A 369 34.52 -2.00 -7.66
C TRP A 369 33.39 -2.79 -8.28
N LEU A 370 32.94 -3.86 -7.62
CA LEU A 370 31.85 -4.70 -8.09
C LEU A 370 30.55 -4.32 -7.40
N HIS A 371 29.55 -3.91 -8.20
CA HIS A 371 28.21 -3.65 -7.72
C HIS A 371 27.22 -4.50 -8.52
N VAL A 372 26.64 -5.48 -7.84
CA VAL A 372 25.63 -6.36 -8.40
C VAL A 372 24.46 -6.50 -7.44
N ASP A 373 23.27 -6.23 -7.94
CA ASP A 373 22.01 -6.33 -7.22
C ASP A 373 21.14 -7.39 -7.87
N TRP A 374 20.34 -8.10 -7.08
CA TRP A 374 19.28 -8.98 -7.57
C TRP A 374 17.92 -8.39 -7.22
N ALA A 375 16.93 -8.65 -8.07
CA ALA A 375 15.57 -8.18 -7.92
C ALA A 375 14.56 -9.26 -8.33
N GLY A 376 13.73 -9.69 -7.36
CA GLY A 376 12.59 -10.58 -7.56
C GLY A 376 12.86 -11.84 -8.38
N SER A 377 11.80 -12.52 -8.81
CA SER A 377 11.90 -13.71 -9.69
C SER A 377 11.94 -13.33 -11.18
N ASN A 378 12.54 -14.19 -12.00
CA ASN A 378 12.54 -14.05 -13.44
C ASN A 378 11.24 -14.61 -14.06
N LEU A 379 10.28 -13.72 -14.34
CA LEU A 379 8.99 -14.08 -14.96
C LEU A 379 9.10 -14.57 -16.42
N GLY A 380 10.25 -14.39 -17.07
CA GLY A 380 10.49 -14.84 -18.45
C GLY A 380 10.63 -16.35 -18.63
N MET A 381 10.75 -17.12 -17.54
CA MET A 381 10.86 -18.58 -17.59
C MET A 381 9.66 -19.24 -16.91
N ARG A 382 8.66 -19.66 -17.70
CA ARG A 382 7.53 -20.43 -17.16
C ARG A 382 7.97 -21.86 -16.83
N SER A 383 7.82 -22.21 -15.55
CA SER A 383 8.17 -23.53 -15.05
C SER A 383 7.06 -24.55 -15.38
N ARG A 384 7.33 -25.45 -16.34
CA ARG A 384 6.41 -26.56 -16.72
C ARG A 384 6.85 -27.94 -16.19
N THR A 385 8.08 -28.02 -15.73
CA THR A 385 8.71 -29.22 -15.17
C THR A 385 9.49 -28.87 -13.90
N LEU A 386 9.76 -29.86 -13.03
CA LEU A 386 10.58 -29.64 -11.83
C LEU A 386 11.99 -29.11 -12.16
N SER A 387 12.59 -29.56 -13.25
CA SER A 387 13.90 -29.07 -13.71
C SER A 387 13.84 -27.60 -14.17
N SER A 388 12.75 -27.18 -14.82
CA SER A 388 12.53 -25.76 -15.14
C SER A 388 12.27 -24.90 -13.91
N LEU A 389 11.50 -25.40 -12.92
CA LEU A 389 11.28 -24.71 -11.66
C LEU A 389 12.57 -24.48 -10.89
N ARG A 390 13.41 -25.51 -10.73
CA ARG A 390 14.71 -25.38 -10.06
C ARG A 390 15.62 -24.34 -10.70
N ARG A 391 15.56 -24.18 -12.03
CA ARG A 391 16.31 -23.15 -12.76
C ARG A 391 15.70 -21.76 -12.60
N SER A 392 14.38 -21.65 -12.69
CA SER A 392 13.66 -20.39 -12.48
C SER A 392 13.87 -19.82 -11.07
N LEU A 393 13.81 -20.68 -10.05
CA LEU A 393 14.10 -20.29 -8.67
C LEU A 393 15.51 -19.72 -8.46
N ARG A 394 16.47 -20.07 -9.34
CA ARG A 394 17.85 -19.57 -9.33
C ARG A 394 18.08 -18.40 -10.29
N SER A 395 17.14 -18.15 -11.20
CA SER A 395 17.21 -17.03 -12.14
C SER A 395 16.41 -15.86 -11.59
N LYS A 396 17.11 -14.74 -11.42
CA LYS A 396 16.57 -13.50 -10.87
C LYS A 396 16.82 -12.40 -11.87
N SER A 397 16.06 -11.31 -11.78
CA SER A 397 16.50 -10.09 -12.45
C SER A 397 17.73 -9.59 -11.74
N ALA A 398 18.69 -9.07 -12.49
CA ALA A 398 19.95 -8.63 -11.94
C ALA A 398 20.27 -7.22 -12.42
N GLY A 399 21.04 -6.50 -11.62
CA GLY A 399 21.53 -5.17 -11.93
C GLY A 399 23.02 -5.13 -11.78
N LYS A 400 23.65 -4.30 -12.60
CA LYS A 400 25.07 -4.01 -12.50
C LYS A 400 25.30 -2.52 -12.66
N GLY A 401 26.31 -2.00 -11.99
CA GLY A 401 26.64 -0.58 -12.09
C GLY A 401 28.09 -0.28 -11.69
N SER A 402 28.59 0.88 -12.16
CA SER A 402 29.82 1.47 -11.63
C SER A 402 29.60 2.22 -10.32
N THR A 403 28.34 2.37 -9.88
CA THR A 403 27.98 2.81 -8.52
C THR A 403 26.93 1.87 -7.94
N ARG A 404 26.69 1.96 -6.62
CA ARG A 404 25.68 1.15 -5.93
C ARG A 404 24.28 1.46 -6.46
N GLU A 405 23.97 2.74 -6.57
CA GLU A 405 22.68 3.27 -7.01
C GLU A 405 22.38 2.84 -8.44
N GLN A 406 23.40 2.82 -9.31
CA GLN A 406 23.25 2.35 -10.67
C GLN A 406 22.92 0.86 -10.74
N SER A 407 23.57 0.04 -9.90
CA SER A 407 23.30 -1.40 -9.82
C SER A 407 21.87 -1.66 -9.34
N SER A 408 21.44 -1.03 -8.25
CA SER A 408 20.09 -1.19 -7.71
C SER A 408 19.01 -0.75 -8.70
N VAL A 409 19.19 0.38 -9.38
CA VAL A 409 18.25 0.84 -10.42
C VAL A 409 18.25 -0.08 -11.63
N SER A 410 19.42 -0.59 -12.04
CA SER A 410 19.50 -1.57 -13.13
C SER A 410 18.68 -2.82 -12.80
N ALA A 411 18.80 -3.37 -11.57
CA ALA A 411 18.07 -4.56 -11.15
C ALA A 411 16.56 -4.29 -11.08
N LEU A 412 16.18 -3.15 -10.48
CA LEU A 412 14.77 -2.74 -10.36
C LEU A 412 14.12 -2.56 -11.74
N CYS A 413 14.76 -1.81 -12.63
CA CYS A 413 14.24 -1.56 -13.98
C CYS A 413 14.16 -2.85 -14.81
N GLU A 414 15.14 -3.75 -14.70
CA GLU A 414 15.09 -5.05 -15.39
C GLU A 414 13.91 -5.91 -14.87
N ALA A 415 13.67 -5.93 -13.56
CA ALA A 415 12.53 -6.64 -12.99
C ALA A 415 11.18 -6.05 -13.44
N ILE A 416 11.06 -4.72 -13.47
CA ILE A 416 9.87 -4.02 -13.97
C ILE A 416 9.68 -4.30 -15.46
N GLU A 417 10.74 -4.24 -16.27
CA GLU A 417 10.71 -4.53 -17.70
C GLU A 417 10.14 -5.93 -17.97
N ARG A 418 10.66 -6.96 -17.27
CA ARG A 418 10.17 -8.33 -17.42
C ARG A 418 8.71 -8.48 -17.01
N HIS A 419 8.30 -7.82 -15.93
CA HIS A 419 6.89 -7.80 -15.53
C HIS A 419 6.01 -7.14 -16.62
N SER A 420 6.44 -5.99 -17.14
CA SER A 420 5.72 -5.24 -18.18
C SER A 420 5.64 -5.98 -19.52
N GLY A 421 6.61 -6.83 -19.85
CA GLY A 421 6.58 -7.68 -21.04
C GLY A 421 5.78 -8.98 -20.88
N THR A 422 5.24 -9.28 -19.70
CA THR A 422 4.48 -10.50 -19.46
C THR A 422 3.05 -10.34 -19.97
N CYS A 423 2.58 -11.29 -20.80
CA CYS A 423 1.19 -11.34 -21.24
C CYS A 423 0.23 -11.51 -20.05
N GLN A 424 -0.62 -10.50 -19.82
CA GLN A 424 -1.62 -10.43 -18.76
C GLN A 424 -3.03 -10.74 -19.26
N GLY A 425 -3.24 -10.73 -20.59
CA GLY A 425 -4.54 -10.97 -21.23
C GLY A 425 -5.30 -9.70 -21.59
N ASP A 426 -4.74 -8.52 -21.29
CA ASP A 426 -5.31 -7.20 -21.60
C ASP A 426 -4.52 -6.45 -22.69
N GLU A 427 -3.62 -7.16 -23.39
CA GLU A 427 -2.89 -6.65 -24.55
C GLU A 427 -3.82 -6.42 -25.75
N ILE A 428 -3.46 -5.44 -26.60
CA ILE A 428 -4.16 -5.16 -27.86
C ILE A 428 -3.92 -6.32 -28.81
N ARG A 429 -5.01 -6.91 -29.33
CA ARG A 429 -4.96 -8.12 -30.15
C ARG A 429 -5.99 -8.06 -31.28
N VAL A 430 -5.57 -8.49 -32.46
CA VAL A 430 -6.40 -8.69 -33.65
C VAL A 430 -6.35 -10.17 -33.99
N ARG A 431 -7.51 -10.82 -34.02
CA ARG A 431 -7.62 -12.24 -34.40
C ARG A 431 -7.70 -12.34 -35.92
N GLY A 432 -6.84 -13.14 -36.54
CA GLY A 432 -6.86 -13.35 -37.99
C GLY A 432 -5.81 -14.35 -38.46
N ARG A 433 -5.92 -14.77 -39.73
CA ARG A 433 -4.91 -15.61 -40.38
C ARG A 433 -3.85 -14.73 -41.01
N PHE A 434 -2.64 -15.25 -41.19
CA PHE A 434 -1.59 -14.51 -41.90
C PHE A 434 -2.03 -14.16 -43.32
N ALA A 435 -2.73 -15.09 -43.99
CA ALA A 435 -3.25 -14.90 -45.34
C ALA A 435 -4.33 -13.80 -45.47
N ASP A 436 -4.91 -13.34 -44.35
CA ASP A 436 -5.96 -12.31 -44.36
C ASP A 436 -5.39 -10.88 -44.40
N PHE A 437 -4.08 -10.70 -44.17
CA PHE A 437 -3.39 -9.41 -44.30
C PHE A 437 -2.92 -9.23 -45.75
N ILE A 438 -3.46 -8.24 -46.45
CA ILE A 438 -3.28 -8.07 -47.91
C ILE A 438 -2.23 -6.99 -48.15
N GLY A 439 -0.96 -7.33 -47.98
CA GLY A 439 0.18 -6.47 -48.30
C GLY A 439 1.40 -6.74 -47.43
N ASP A 440 2.60 -6.56 -47.99
CA ASP A 440 3.90 -6.83 -47.33
C ASP A 440 4.14 -6.01 -46.05
N GLU A 441 3.30 -4.99 -45.77
CA GLU A 441 3.42 -4.08 -44.64
C GLU A 441 2.30 -4.22 -43.58
N GLU A 442 1.29 -5.07 -43.82
CA GLU A 442 0.15 -5.23 -42.89
C GLU A 442 0.42 -6.27 -41.79
N ALA A 443 1.30 -7.24 -42.04
CA ALA A 443 1.70 -8.25 -41.07
C ALA A 443 3.16 -8.67 -41.26
N ILE A 444 3.88 -8.88 -40.16
CA ILE A 444 5.27 -9.37 -40.16
C ILE A 444 5.23 -10.87 -39.93
N HIS A 445 5.74 -11.67 -40.87
CA HIS A 445 5.81 -13.11 -40.68
C HIS A 445 6.74 -13.43 -39.49
N PRO A 446 6.36 -14.27 -38.52
CA PRO A 446 7.15 -14.50 -37.30
C PRO A 446 8.59 -14.95 -37.57
N ASN A 447 8.82 -15.73 -38.63
CA ASN A 447 10.16 -16.21 -38.97
C ASN A 447 11.06 -15.12 -39.59
N ASP A 448 10.50 -13.99 -40.05
CA ASP A 448 11.29 -12.84 -40.50
C ASP A 448 11.99 -12.15 -39.30
N VAL A 449 11.50 -12.41 -38.08
CA VAL A 449 12.09 -11.96 -36.82
C VAL A 449 12.87 -13.07 -36.11
N GLN A 450 12.36 -14.30 -36.13
CA GLN A 450 12.99 -15.44 -35.44
C GLN A 450 14.21 -16.00 -36.17
N LEU A 451 14.24 -15.88 -37.51
CA LEU A 451 15.37 -16.24 -38.38
C LEU A 451 15.81 -17.71 -38.26
N PHE A 452 14.88 -18.65 -38.07
CA PHE A 452 15.18 -20.08 -38.20
C PHE A 452 15.25 -20.47 -39.68
N SER A 453 16.26 -21.25 -40.06
CA SER A 453 16.33 -21.84 -41.39
C SER A 453 15.21 -22.86 -41.62
N ASP A 454 14.83 -23.09 -42.87
CA ASP A 454 13.85 -24.14 -43.22
C ASP A 454 14.25 -25.50 -42.65
N SER A 455 15.54 -25.85 -42.74
CA SER A 455 16.06 -27.09 -42.17
C SER A 455 15.86 -27.23 -40.66
N GLN A 456 15.88 -26.12 -39.91
CA GLN A 456 15.63 -26.14 -38.47
C GLN A 456 14.15 -26.33 -38.19
N LEU A 457 13.28 -25.61 -38.91
CA LEU A 457 11.83 -25.70 -38.75
C LEU A 457 11.31 -27.11 -39.08
N ASP A 458 11.81 -27.70 -40.17
CA ASP A 458 11.41 -29.02 -40.64
C ASP A 458 11.87 -30.14 -39.68
N ASP A 459 12.96 -29.90 -38.93
CA ASP A 459 13.56 -30.86 -37.98
C ASP A 459 13.35 -30.46 -36.50
N ALA A 460 12.39 -29.56 -36.23
CA ALA A 460 12.17 -28.96 -34.92
C ALA A 460 11.99 -30.00 -33.80
N THR A 461 11.24 -31.08 -34.06
CA THR A 461 10.99 -32.16 -33.09
C THR A 461 12.29 -32.81 -32.62
N ARG A 462 13.20 -33.15 -33.55
CA ARG A 462 14.46 -33.82 -33.22
C ARG A 462 15.44 -32.86 -32.53
N ILE A 463 15.47 -31.60 -32.96
CA ILE A 463 16.30 -30.56 -32.33
C ILE A 463 15.84 -30.33 -30.90
N ASN A 464 14.54 -30.14 -30.68
CA ASN A 464 13.94 -29.89 -29.37
C ASN A 464 14.05 -31.08 -28.42
N ALA A 465 14.09 -32.32 -28.93
CA ALA A 465 14.30 -33.53 -28.13
C ALA A 465 15.63 -33.51 -27.35
N LYS A 466 16.61 -32.70 -27.78
CA LYS A 466 17.87 -32.48 -27.02
C LYS A 466 17.68 -31.68 -25.73
N GLY A 467 16.52 -31.02 -25.55
CA GLY A 467 16.14 -30.39 -24.29
C GLY A 467 16.87 -29.07 -23.96
N HIS A 468 17.35 -28.33 -24.97
CA HIS A 468 18.00 -27.04 -24.71
C HIS A 468 16.99 -26.00 -24.18
N PRO A 469 17.27 -25.29 -23.06
CA PRO A 469 16.30 -24.37 -22.46
C PRO A 469 15.92 -23.16 -23.30
N TYR A 470 16.83 -22.68 -24.15
CA TYR A 470 16.68 -21.40 -24.85
C TYR A 470 16.57 -21.53 -26.36
N ASN A 471 16.98 -22.67 -26.92
CA ASN A 471 17.10 -22.86 -28.37
C ASN A 471 15.97 -23.79 -28.81
N ILE A 472 14.75 -23.41 -28.45
CA ILE A 472 13.55 -24.15 -28.80
C ILE A 472 13.13 -23.69 -30.19
N VAL A 473 13.18 -24.59 -31.16
CA VAL A 473 12.70 -24.31 -32.51
C VAL A 473 11.17 -24.36 -32.51
N PRO A 474 10.46 -23.30 -32.93
CA PRO A 474 9.01 -23.30 -32.99
C PRO A 474 8.49 -24.18 -34.13
N PRO A 475 7.20 -24.58 -34.11
CA PRO A 475 6.57 -25.14 -35.30
C PRO A 475 6.53 -24.08 -36.43
N ARG A 476 6.53 -24.54 -37.69
CA ARG A 476 6.32 -23.66 -38.85
C ARG A 476 4.93 -23.01 -38.73
N LEU A 477 4.84 -21.73 -39.08
CA LEU A 477 3.55 -21.03 -39.10
C LEU A 477 2.66 -21.68 -40.16
N ASP A 478 1.46 -22.09 -39.75
CA ASP A 478 0.38 -22.43 -40.66
C ASP A 478 -0.28 -21.12 -41.11
N PRO A 479 -0.21 -20.75 -42.40
CA PRO A 479 -0.77 -19.49 -42.89
C PRO A 479 -2.29 -19.40 -42.74
N ASP A 480 -2.98 -20.54 -42.62
CA ASP A 480 -4.42 -20.64 -42.42
C ASP A 480 -4.84 -20.68 -40.95
N ALA A 481 -3.88 -20.76 -40.02
CA ALA A 481 -4.19 -20.74 -38.59
C ALA A 481 -4.61 -19.34 -38.14
N GLU A 482 -5.78 -19.26 -37.50
CA GLU A 482 -6.17 -18.05 -36.78
C GLU A 482 -5.32 -17.90 -35.52
N ILE A 483 -4.60 -16.78 -35.44
CA ILE A 483 -3.77 -16.42 -34.27
C ILE A 483 -4.02 -14.98 -33.86
N ASP A 484 -3.51 -14.61 -32.68
CA ASP A 484 -3.57 -13.24 -32.17
C ASP A 484 -2.39 -12.44 -32.72
N TRP A 485 -2.68 -11.32 -33.38
CA TRP A 485 -1.71 -10.35 -33.89
C TRP A 485 -1.73 -9.08 -33.04
N THR A 486 -0.55 -8.52 -32.74
CA THR A 486 -0.43 -7.29 -31.94
C THR A 486 0.08 -6.15 -32.83
N PRO A 487 -0.54 -4.96 -32.82
CA PRO A 487 -0.04 -3.84 -33.59
C PRO A 487 1.31 -3.35 -33.07
N VAL A 488 2.23 -3.07 -33.99
CA VAL A 488 3.53 -2.46 -33.71
C VAL A 488 3.65 -1.13 -34.46
N TRP A 489 4.43 -0.19 -33.92
CA TRP A 489 4.65 1.11 -34.57
C TRP A 489 5.92 1.07 -35.42
N SER A 490 5.79 1.24 -36.74
CA SER A 490 6.94 1.42 -37.64
C SER A 490 7.44 2.87 -37.60
N PHE A 491 8.75 3.05 -37.59
CA PHE A 491 9.42 4.36 -37.62
C PHE A 491 10.04 4.70 -38.98
N THR A 492 10.04 3.76 -39.91
CA THR A 492 10.69 3.89 -41.22
C THR A 492 9.82 4.61 -42.21
#